data_AF-W7YU49-F1
#
_entry.id   AF-W7YU49-F1
#
_cell.length_a   1.000
_cell.length_b   1.000
_cell.length_c   1.000
_cell.angle_alpha   90.00
_cell.angle_beta   90.00
_cell.angle_gamma   90.00
#
_symmetry.space_group_name_H-M   'P 1'
#
loop_
_entity.id
_entity.type
_entity.pdbx_description
1 polymer ?
#
loop_
_entity_poly.entity_id
_entity_poly.type
_entity_poly.pdbx_seq_one_letter_code
_entity_poly.pdbx_strand_id
1 'polypeptide(L)' 'MNKRGTEIEYCPHCNANLRGDSIPDDIVHNYSGTHWSRKIGLYDKSRDRTVAYECPDCGGQWERLVYA' A
#
# COMPACT_ATOMS: atom_id res chain seq x y z
N MET A 1 0.13 17.77 13.20
CA MET A 1 1.01 16.60 12.94
C MET A 1 0.12 15.42 12.55
N ASN A 2 -0.12 15.20 11.26
CA ASN A 2 -1.04 14.15 10.80
C ASN A 2 -0.30 12.81 10.79
N LYS A 3 -0.50 12.01 11.84
CA LYS A 3 0.02 10.64 11.99
C LYS A 3 -0.66 9.73 10.97
N ARG A 4 -0.14 9.66 9.74
CA ARG A 4 -0.60 8.76 8.65
C ARG A 4 -0.14 7.30 8.81
N GLY A 5 0.20 6.87 10.03
CA GLY A 5 0.81 5.56 10.31
C GLY A 5 -0.12 4.49 10.87
N THR A 6 -1.43 4.78 10.98
CA THR A 6 -2.39 3.92 11.71
C THR A 6 -3.63 3.49 10.91
N GLU A 7 -3.81 3.96 9.67
CA GLU A 7 -4.99 3.58 8.90
C GLU A 7 -4.81 2.17 8.32
N ILE A 8 -5.64 1.24 8.80
CA ILE A 8 -5.77 -0.10 8.24
C ILE A 8 -6.28 0.07 6.80
N GLU A 9 -5.55 -0.49 5.85
CA GLU A 9 -5.87 -0.42 4.44
C GLU A 9 -6.71 -1.64 4.02
N TYR A 10 -7.85 -1.41 3.38
CA TYR A 10 -8.73 -2.45 2.88
C TYR A 10 -8.81 -2.42 1.35
N CYS A 11 -9.00 -3.59 0.75
CA CYS A 11 -9.27 -3.68 -0.68
C CYS A 11 -10.62 -3.02 -1.01
N PRO A 12 -10.70 -2.09 -1.98
CA PRO A 12 -11.96 -1.44 -2.35
C PRO A 12 -12.95 -2.39 -3.05
N HIS A 13 -12.50 -3.58 -3.49
CA HIS A 13 -13.28 -4.53 -4.26
C HIS A 13 -13.85 -5.67 -3.41
N CYS A 14 -13.03 -6.28 -2.55
CA CYS A 14 -13.43 -7.43 -1.72
C CYS A 14 -13.36 -7.16 -0.21
N ASN A 15 -12.99 -5.94 0.20
CA ASN A 15 -12.81 -5.55 1.60
C ASN A 15 -11.79 -6.39 2.39
N ALA A 16 -10.90 -7.12 1.70
CA ALA A 16 -9.80 -7.82 2.34
C ALA A 16 -8.86 -6.83 3.04
N ASN A 17 -8.37 -7.21 4.23
CA ASN A 17 -7.37 -6.44 4.95
C ASN A 17 -6.02 -6.55 4.22
N LEU A 18 -5.50 -5.42 3.76
CA LEU A 18 -4.26 -5.31 3.01
C LEU A 18 -3.07 -4.92 3.92
N ARG A 19 -3.25 -4.90 5.24
CA ARG A 19 -2.14 -4.79 6.19
C ARG A 19 -1.34 -6.09 6.20
N GLY A 20 -0.03 -5.98 5.97
CA GLY A 20 0.93 -7.08 6.10
C GLY A 20 1.51 -7.16 7.50
N ASP A 21 2.65 -7.82 7.63
CA ASP A 21 3.35 -7.98 8.90
C ASP A 21 3.88 -6.64 9.45
N SER A 22 4.11 -6.59 10.76
CA SER A 22 4.79 -5.47 11.40
C SER A 22 6.17 -5.24 10.79
N ILE A 23 6.53 -3.97 10.62
CA ILE A 23 7.90 -3.60 10.27
C ILE A 23 8.77 -3.82 11.52
N PRO A 24 9.94 -4.48 11.43
CA PRO A 24 10.81 -4.69 12.57
C PRO A 24 11.19 -3.39 13.30
N ASP A 25 11.21 -3.44 14.64
CA ASP A 25 11.37 -2.27 15.50
C ASP A 25 12.70 -1.52 15.27
N ASP A 26 13.74 -2.25 14.88
CA ASP A 26 15.07 -1.71 14.60
C ASP A 26 15.12 -0.90 13.29
N ILE A 27 14.17 -1.10 12.37
CA ILE A 27 14.14 -0.40 11.07
C ILE A 27 12.89 0.43 10.84
N VAL A 28 11.85 0.33 11.69
CA VAL A 28 10.56 1.03 11.51
C VAL A 28 10.71 2.54 11.36
N HIS A 29 11.72 3.13 11.98
CA HIS A 29 12.02 4.57 11.89
C HIS A 29 12.41 5.04 10.47
N ASN A 30 12.79 4.12 9.58
CA ASN A 30 13.10 4.41 8.17
C ASN A 30 11.84 4.46 7.29
N TYR A 31 10.68 4.09 7.85
CA TYR A 31 9.42 3.98 7.12
C TYR A 31 8.37 4.88 7.75
N SER A 32 7.40 5.31 6.93
CA SER A 32 6.28 6.13 7.39
C SER A 32 5.14 5.32 8.04
N GLY A 33 5.22 3.99 7.99
CA GLY A 33 4.21 3.07 8.48
C GLY A 33 4.74 2.19 9.61
N THR A 34 3.84 1.42 10.22
CA THR A 34 4.20 0.42 11.26
C THR A 34 4.15 -1.01 10.73
N HIS A 35 3.51 -1.24 9.58
CA HIS A 35 3.33 -2.56 8.96
C HIS A 35 3.58 -2.42 7.46
N TRP A 36 3.98 -3.53 6.83
CA TRP A 36 4.04 -3.63 5.38
C TRP A 36 2.63 -3.55 4.77
N SER A 37 2.54 -3.17 3.49
CA SER A 37 1.30 -3.27 2.72
C SER A 37 1.34 -4.53 1.86
N ARG A 38 0.22 -5.25 1.78
CA ARG A 38 0.01 -6.42 0.91
C ARG A 38 -0.37 -6.03 -0.52
N LYS A 39 -0.58 -4.75 -0.82
CA LYS A 39 -0.88 -4.28 -2.18
C LYS A 39 0.24 -4.66 -3.14
N ILE A 40 -0.13 -5.17 -4.31
CA ILE A 40 0.80 -5.37 -5.41
C ILE A 40 0.87 -4.07 -6.21
N GLY A 41 2.07 -3.50 -6.36
CA GLY A 41 2.27 -2.29 -7.16
C GLY A 41 2.43 -2.61 -8.65
N LEU A 42 1.53 -2.10 -9.48
CA LEU A 42 1.65 -2.18 -10.93
C LEU A 42 2.56 -1.06 -11.42
N TYR A 43 3.76 -1.42 -11.85
CA TYR A 43 4.84 -0.48 -12.17
C TYR A 43 4.96 -0.24 -13.67
N ASP A 44 5.01 1.03 -14.06
CA ASP A 44 5.29 1.48 -15.42
C ASP A 44 6.73 1.96 -15.52
N LYS A 45 7.54 1.24 -16.31
CA LYS A 45 8.96 1.56 -16.53
C LYS A 45 9.17 2.87 -17.26
N SER A 46 8.27 3.26 -18.16
CA SER A 46 8.40 4.50 -18.93
C SER A 46 8.19 5.74 -18.06
N ARG A 47 7.37 5.61 -17.00
CA ARG A 47 7.05 6.67 -16.04
C ARG A 47 7.88 6.57 -14.76
N ASP A 48 8.71 5.54 -14.64
CA ASP A 48 9.50 5.19 -13.44
C ASP A 48 8.67 5.22 -12.14
N ARG A 49 7.47 4.60 -12.18
CA ARG A 49 6.59 4.61 -11.01
C ARG A 49 5.53 3.53 -11.01
N THR A 50 5.03 3.24 -9.81
CA THR A 50 3.73 2.58 -9.63
C THR A 50 2.60 3.47 -10.14
N VAL A 51 1.78 2.94 -11.04
CA VAL A 51 0.63 3.63 -11.67
C VAL A 51 -0.72 3.14 -11.16
N ALA A 52 -0.77 1.91 -10.65
CA ALA A 52 -1.96 1.29 -10.10
C ALA A 52 -1.59 0.26 -9.03
N TYR A 53 -2.58 -0.22 -8.29
CA TYR A 53 -2.44 -1.28 -7.31
C TYR A 53 -3.36 -2.45 -7.65
N GLU A 54 -2.97 -3.64 -7.23
CA GLU A 54 -3.76 -4.86 -7.32
C GLU A 54 -3.91 -5.52 -5.95
N CYS A 55 -5.10 -6.07 -5.69
CA CYS A 55 -5.38 -6.87 -4.50
C CYS A 55 -4.86 -8.30 -4.69
N PRO A 56 -4.02 -8.82 -3.79
CA PRO A 56 -3.54 -10.21 -3.87
C PRO A 56 -4.65 -11.25 -3.64
N ASP A 57 -5.75 -10.86 -3.00
CA ASP A 57 -6.80 -11.79 -2.57
C ASP A 57 -7.92 -11.95 -3.63
N CYS A 58 -8.27 -10.89 -4.35
CA CYS A 58 -9.33 -10.92 -5.37
C CYS A 58 -8.90 -10.51 -6.78
N GLY A 59 -7.65 -10.07 -6.98
CA GLY A 59 -7.15 -9.59 -8.27
C GLY A 59 -7.72 -8.24 -8.72
N GLY A 60 -8.58 -7.59 -7.92
CA GLY A 60 -9.14 -6.29 -8.25
C GLY A 60 -8.05 -5.21 -8.32
N GLN A 61 -8.08 -4.40 -9.38
CA GLN A 61 -7.10 -3.33 -9.62
C GLN A 61 -7.72 -1.95 -9.41
N TRP A 62 -6.92 -0.97 -8.99
CA TRP A 62 -7.35 0.43 -8.87
C TRP A 62 -6.20 1.39 -9.13
N GLU A 63 -6.54 2.57 -9.68
CA GLU A 63 -5.55 3.58 -10.01
C GLU A 63 -4.84 4.12 -8.76
N ARG A 64 -3.55 4.41 -8.90
CA ARG A 64 -2.82 5.15 -7.89
C ARG A 64 -3.20 6.63 -8.03
N LEU A 65 -4.05 7.11 -7.12
CA LEU A 65 -4.34 8.53 -7.00
C LEU A 65 -3.04 9.30 -6.70
N VAL A 66 -2.64 10.13 -7.66
CA VAL A 66 -1.69 11.23 -7.45
C VAL A 66 -2.52 12.50 -7.54
N TYR A 67 -2.81 13.11 -6.40
CA TYR A 67 -3.39 14.45 -6.39
C TYR A 67 -2.36 15.39 -7.05
N ALA A 68 -2.77 16.02 -8.15
CA ALA A 68 -2.02 17.07 -8.84
C ALA A 68 -2.06 18.37 -8.02
#